data_AF-A0A954S008-F1
#
_entry.id   AF-A0A954S008-F1
#
_cell.length_a   1.000
_cell.length_b   1.000
_cell.length_c   1.000
_cell.angle_alpha   90.00
_cell.angle_beta   90.00
_cell.angle_gamma   90.00
#
_symmetry.space_group_name_H-M   'P 1'
#
loop_
_entity.id
_entity.type
_entity.pdbx_description
1 polymer ?
#
loop_
_entity_poly.entity_id
_entity_poly.type
_entity_poly.pdbx_seq_one_letter_code
_entity_poly.pdbx_strand_id
1 'polypeptide(L)'
;MESNFERQRGGACRAARKRADIKPGPMRWRTTLLSVVGALAAFATARAQDGAPAEIDTSVITGAWWIAPIASVLALIFAVYFYRKMAEANEGNERMIEIAGHVRDGAMAYLRRQYMVVTAVFVVLLVILFVLAMNGIQNPFVPIAFLTGGFFSGLCGYIGMRTATAASS
;
A
#
# COMPACT_ATOMS: atom_id res chain seq x y z
N MET A 1 -45.27 1.70 12.31
CA MET A 1 -43.80 1.55 12.25
C MET A 1 -43.17 2.25 11.04
N GLU A 2 -43.85 2.33 9.89
CA GLU A 2 -43.41 3.09 8.70
C GLU A 2 -43.17 4.60 8.92
N SER A 3 -43.98 5.26 9.75
CA SER A 3 -43.87 6.70 10.00
C SER A 3 -42.57 7.14 10.68
N ASN A 4 -41.93 6.25 11.45
CA ASN A 4 -40.62 6.51 12.04
C ASN A 4 -39.49 6.39 11.01
N PHE A 5 -39.63 5.50 10.03
CA PHE A 5 -38.61 5.29 9.00
C PHE A 5 -38.54 6.47 8.02
N GLU A 6 -39.70 7.03 7.63
CA GLU A 6 -39.80 8.24 6.80
C GLU A 6 -39.23 9.49 7.50
N ARG A 7 -39.48 9.65 8.80
CA ARG A 7 -38.85 10.75 9.58
C ARG A 7 -37.34 10.61 9.66
N GLN A 8 -36.83 9.39 9.82
CA GLN A 8 -35.38 9.14 9.83
C GLN A 8 -34.74 9.38 8.45
N ARG A 9 -35.40 8.96 7.36
CA ARG A 9 -34.95 9.25 5.99
C ARG A 9 -34.93 10.76 5.69
N GLY A 10 -35.98 11.49 6.07
CA GLY A 10 -36.07 12.94 5.89
C GLY A 10 -35.04 13.72 6.73
N GLY A 11 -34.73 13.26 7.94
CA GLY A 11 -33.66 13.80 8.77
C GLY A 11 -32.27 13.54 8.18
N ALA A 12 -32.01 12.31 7.73
CA ALA A 12 -30.75 11.91 7.11
C ALA A 12 -30.50 12.67 5.79
N CYS A 13 -31.53 12.84 4.96
CA CYS A 13 -31.42 13.57 3.69
C CYS A 13 -31.13 15.07 3.91
N ARG A 14 -31.75 15.68 4.92
CA ARG A 14 -31.45 17.07 5.33
C ARG A 14 -30.03 17.23 5.88
N ALA A 15 -29.56 16.28 6.69
CA ALA A 15 -28.20 16.28 7.22
C ALA A 15 -27.14 16.06 6.12
N ALA A 16 -27.41 15.18 5.15
CA ALA A 16 -26.54 14.94 4.00
C ALA A 16 -26.43 16.18 3.10
N ARG A 17 -27.55 16.87 2.86
CA ARG A 17 -27.55 18.14 2.11
C ARG A 17 -26.74 19.23 2.81
N LYS A 18 -26.79 19.28 4.15
CA LYS A 18 -25.97 20.22 4.95
C LYS A 18 -24.46 19.91 4.89
N ARG A 19 -24.08 18.64 4.75
CA ARG A 19 -22.67 18.22 4.56
C ARG A 19 -22.16 18.50 3.14
N ALA A 20 -23.03 18.45 2.13
CA ALA A 20 -22.67 18.78 0.75
C ALA A 20 -22.37 20.28 0.53
N ASP A 21 -22.90 21.15 1.38
CA ASP A 21 -22.66 22.60 1.36
C ASP A 21 -21.49 23.02 2.27
N ILE A 22 -20.76 22.06 2.84
CA ILE A 22 -19.46 22.33 3.46
C ILE A 22 -18.50 22.61 2.30
N LYS A 23 -18.39 23.90 1.93
CA LYS A 23 -17.32 24.35 1.04
C LYS A 23 -16.00 23.89 1.65
N PRO A 24 -15.19 23.08 0.95
CA PRO A 24 -13.87 22.72 1.45
C PRO A 24 -13.14 24.04 1.74
N GLY A 25 -12.68 24.21 2.98
CA GLY A 25 -11.80 25.33 3.33
C GLY A 25 -10.63 25.36 2.35
N PRO A 26 -10.01 26.52 2.08
CA PRO A 26 -8.96 26.64 1.06
C PRO A 26 -7.89 25.60 1.37
N MET A 27 -7.91 24.52 0.56
CA MET A 27 -7.05 23.38 0.78
C MET A 27 -5.63 23.94 0.77
N ARG A 28 -4.86 23.72 1.84
CA ARG A 28 -3.44 24.07 1.88
C ARG A 28 -2.61 23.14 0.97
N TRP A 29 -3.21 22.66 -0.13
CA TRP A 29 -2.66 21.73 -1.09
C TRP A 29 -1.38 22.28 -1.72
N ARG A 30 -1.30 23.61 -1.91
CA ARG A 30 -0.08 24.28 -2.35
C ARG A 30 1.06 24.08 -1.36
N THR A 31 0.83 24.32 -0.07
CA THR A 31 1.90 24.14 0.95
C THR A 31 2.20 22.67 1.20
N THR A 32 1.19 21.79 1.15
CA THR A 32 1.39 20.34 1.30
C THR A 32 2.16 19.75 0.11
N LEU A 33 1.86 20.17 -1.12
CA LEU A 33 2.64 19.79 -2.30
C LEU A 33 4.05 20.36 -2.26
N LEU A 34 4.22 21.64 -1.89
CA LEU A 34 5.54 22.24 -1.74
C LEU A 34 6.38 21.52 -0.67
N SER A 35 5.80 21.13 0.46
CA SER A 35 6.50 20.36 1.49
C SER A 35 6.81 18.92 1.04
N VAL A 36 5.90 18.28 0.30
CA VAL A 36 6.10 16.91 -0.20
C VAL A 36 7.15 16.88 -1.31
N VAL A 37 7.10 17.82 -2.26
CA VAL A 37 8.11 17.99 -3.31
C VAL A 37 9.47 18.34 -2.69
N GLY A 38 9.50 19.21 -1.68
CA GLY A 38 10.72 19.53 -0.93
C GLY A 38 11.31 18.33 -0.20
N ALA A 39 10.47 17.51 0.45
CA ALA A 39 10.90 16.29 1.13
C ALA A 39 11.37 15.21 0.14
N LEU A 40 10.70 15.05 -1.01
CA LEU A 40 11.12 14.15 -2.08
C LEU A 40 12.41 14.61 -2.74
N ALA A 41 12.57 15.91 -2.98
CA ALA A 41 13.81 16.48 -3.49
C ALA A 41 14.94 16.27 -2.49
N ALA A 42 14.75 16.57 -1.20
CA ALA A 42 15.75 16.33 -0.16
C ALA A 42 16.12 14.85 -0.02
N PHE A 43 15.15 13.94 -0.12
CA PHE A 43 15.39 12.50 -0.11
C PHE A 43 16.15 12.03 -1.37
N ALA A 44 15.86 12.61 -2.53
CA ALA A 44 16.60 12.36 -3.77
C ALA A 44 18.04 12.90 -3.68
N THR A 45 18.26 14.09 -3.13
CA THR A 45 19.60 14.64 -2.91
C THR A 45 20.38 13.82 -1.87
N ALA A 46 19.71 13.32 -0.82
CA ALA A 46 20.34 12.42 0.15
C ALA A 46 20.82 11.11 -0.49
N ARG A 47 20.11 10.59 -1.51
CA ARG A 47 20.52 9.41 -2.29
C ARG A 47 21.51 9.73 -3.41
N ALA A 48 21.59 10.98 -3.86
CA ALA A 48 22.60 11.45 -4.80
C ALA A 48 23.97 11.67 -4.14
N GLN A 49 24.02 11.72 -2.80
CA GLN A 49 25.25 11.95 -2.03
C GLN A 49 26.11 10.68 -1.86
N ASP A 50 25.68 9.53 -2.37
CA ASP A 50 26.48 8.28 -2.42
C ASP A 50 27.55 8.31 -3.54
N GLY A 51 27.78 9.48 -4.16
CA GLY A 51 28.71 9.69 -5.27
C GLY A 51 30.04 10.38 -4.90
N ALA A 52 30.39 10.53 -3.62
CA ALA A 52 31.73 10.98 -3.25
C ALA A 52 32.71 9.79 -3.27
N PRO A 53 33.82 9.86 -4.02
CA PRO A 53 34.89 8.86 -3.94
C PRO A 53 35.67 9.08 -2.64
N ALA A 54 35.06 8.74 -1.51
CA ALA A 54 35.80 8.43 -0.30
C ALA A 54 36.54 7.12 -0.55
N GLU A 55 37.81 7.04 -0.18
CA GLU A 55 38.56 5.78 -0.12
C GLU A 55 37.71 4.75 0.61
N ILE A 56 37.09 3.84 -0.13
CA ILE A 56 36.22 2.85 0.47
C ILE A 56 37.14 1.74 0.99
N ASP A 57 37.41 1.77 2.28
CA ASP A 57 37.98 0.63 2.99
C ASP A 57 37.12 -0.60 2.65
N THR A 58 37.72 -1.59 1.97
CA THR A 58 36.99 -2.78 1.52
C THR A 58 36.35 -3.55 2.68
N SER A 59 36.83 -3.35 3.91
CA SER A 59 36.25 -3.88 5.15
C SER A 59 34.88 -3.29 5.50
N VAL A 60 34.62 -2.00 5.26
CA VAL A 60 33.31 -1.38 5.51
C VAL A 60 32.29 -1.75 4.44
N ILE A 61 32.68 -2.02 3.19
CA ILE A 61 31.76 -2.55 2.17
C ILE A 61 31.25 -3.93 2.59
N THR A 62 32.15 -4.81 3.02
CA THR A 62 31.78 -6.17 3.43
C THR A 62 30.88 -6.15 4.65
N GLY A 63 31.12 -5.24 5.61
CA GLY A 63 30.23 -5.02 6.76
C GLY A 63 28.87 -4.43 6.37
N ALA A 64 28.85 -3.43 5.48
CA ALA A 64 27.63 -2.76 5.02
C ALA A 64 26.70 -3.70 4.22
N TRP A 65 27.28 -4.67 3.50
CA TRP A 65 26.53 -5.66 2.73
C TRP A 65 25.59 -6.50 3.60
N TRP A 66 25.97 -6.77 4.86
CA TRP A 66 25.14 -7.53 5.81
C TRP A 66 24.01 -6.71 6.45
N ILE A 67 24.09 -5.38 6.42
CA ILE A 67 23.07 -4.51 7.04
C ILE A 67 21.74 -4.64 6.29
N ALA A 68 21.76 -4.71 4.96
CA ALA A 68 20.56 -4.81 4.13
C ALA A 68 19.70 -6.06 4.41
N PRO A 69 20.25 -7.30 4.38
CA PRO A 69 19.47 -8.49 4.69
C PRO A 69 19.04 -8.52 6.16
N ILE A 70 19.91 -8.14 7.11
CA ILE A 70 19.56 -8.12 8.54
C ILE A 70 18.41 -7.14 8.80
N ALA A 71 18.44 -5.95 8.22
CA ALA A 71 17.37 -4.97 8.34
C ALA A 71 16.05 -5.47 7.73
N SER A 72 16.10 -6.19 6.60
CA SER A 72 14.90 -6.76 5.98
C SER A 72 14.22 -7.82 6.86
N VAL A 73 15.01 -8.69 7.50
CA VAL A 73 14.51 -9.72 8.41
C VAL A 73 13.93 -9.08 9.67
N LEU A 74 14.63 -8.11 10.24
CA LEU A 74 14.18 -7.38 11.42
C LEU A 74 12.87 -6.63 11.14
N ALA A 75 12.74 -5.98 9.98
CA ALA A 75 11.49 -5.35 9.56
C ALA A 75 10.33 -6.35 9.44
N LEU A 76 10.57 -7.55 8.90
CA LEU A 76 9.55 -8.59 8.80
C LEU A 76 9.10 -9.09 10.20
N ILE A 77 10.04 -9.25 11.14
CA ILE A 77 9.74 -9.60 12.53
C ILE A 77 8.84 -8.53 13.17
N PHE A 78 9.19 -7.25 13.01
CA PHE A 78 8.38 -6.14 13.52
C PHE A 78 6.98 -6.11 12.88
N ALA A 79 6.90 -6.33 11.56
CA ALA A 79 5.61 -6.38 10.85
C ALA A 79 4.69 -7.46 11.43
N VAL A 80 5.22 -8.67 11.65
CA VAL A 80 4.45 -9.78 12.26
C VAL A 80 4.07 -9.46 13.71
N TYR A 81 4.98 -8.88 14.50
CA TYR A 81 4.70 -8.47 15.87
C TYR A 81 3.53 -7.47 15.93
N PHE A 82 3.57 -6.41 15.11
CA PHE A 82 2.49 -5.42 15.05
C PHE A 82 1.17 -6.03 14.54
N TYR A 83 1.24 -6.92 13.54
CA TYR A 83 0.06 -7.62 13.03
C TYR A 83 -0.63 -8.44 14.13
N ARG A 84 0.13 -9.23 14.90
CA ARG A 84 -0.43 -10.05 15.99
C ARG A 84 -1.03 -9.19 17.09
N LYS A 85 -0.30 -8.15 17.52
CA LYS A 85 -0.76 -7.22 18.56
C LYS A 85 -2.05 -6.49 18.15
N MET A 86 -2.19 -6.14 16.86
CA MET A 86 -3.41 -5.55 16.32
C MET A 86 -4.55 -6.56 16.28
N ALA A 87 -4.30 -7.78 15.82
CA ALA A 87 -5.32 -8.83 15.70
C ALA A 87 -5.85 -9.33 17.06
N GLU A 88 -5.07 -9.19 18.13
CA GLU A 88 -5.46 -9.53 19.50
C GLU A 88 -6.31 -8.43 20.18
N ALA A 89 -6.48 -7.27 19.55
CA ALA A 89 -7.38 -6.24 20.07
C ALA A 89 -8.83 -6.73 20.02
N ASN A 90 -9.56 -6.61 21.15
CA ASN A 90 -10.95 -7.07 21.23
C ASN A 90 -11.84 -6.29 20.26
N GLU A 91 -12.42 -7.02 19.31
CA GLU A 91 -13.46 -6.52 18.42
C GLU A 91 -14.68 -6.15 19.29
N GLY A 92 -15.09 -4.89 19.29
CA GLY A 92 -15.90 -4.32 20.38
C GLY A 92 -17.30 -4.93 20.58
N ASN A 93 -18.34 -4.35 19.97
CA ASN A 93 -19.73 -4.80 20.15
C ASN A 93 -20.12 -5.81 19.06
N GLU A 94 -21.01 -6.77 19.35
CA GLU A 94 -21.44 -7.82 18.42
C GLU A 94 -22.01 -7.23 17.10
N ARG A 95 -22.76 -6.14 17.19
CA ARG A 95 -23.23 -5.39 16.01
C ARG A 95 -22.11 -4.72 15.20
N MET A 96 -21.00 -4.35 15.82
CA MET A 96 -19.85 -3.74 15.14
C MET A 96 -19.08 -4.79 14.33
N ILE A 97 -18.93 -6.00 14.88
CA ILE A 97 -18.34 -7.16 14.21
C ILE A 97 -19.15 -7.52 12.96
N GLU A 98 -20.48 -7.58 13.08
CA GLU A 98 -21.39 -7.89 11.97
C GLU A 98 -21.26 -6.86 10.83
N ILE A 99 -21.28 -5.56 11.15
CA ILE A 99 -21.13 -4.48 10.16
C ILE A 99 -19.73 -4.51 9.53
N ALA A 100 -18.68 -4.69 10.33
CA ALA A 100 -17.32 -4.77 9.84
C ALA A 100 -17.12 -5.98 8.93
N GLY A 101 -17.77 -7.12 9.22
CA GLY A 101 -17.80 -8.31 8.38
C GLY A 101 -18.31 -8.02 6.97
N HIS A 102 -19.46 -7.35 6.85
CA HIS A 102 -20.01 -6.95 5.56
C HIS A 102 -19.09 -6.00 4.77
N VAL A 103 -18.38 -5.08 5.44
CA VAL A 103 -17.39 -4.21 4.79
C VAL A 103 -16.19 -5.01 4.31
N ARG A 104 -15.72 -5.97 5.12
CA ARG A 104 -14.59 -6.86 4.79
C ARG A 104 -14.90 -7.70 3.55
N ASP A 105 -16.10 -8.26 3.46
CA ASP A 105 -16.55 -9.05 2.30
C ASP A 105 -16.60 -8.20 1.02
N GLY A 106 -17.15 -6.98 1.11
CA GLY A 106 -17.17 -6.03 0.00
C GLY A 106 -15.76 -5.63 -0.47
N ALA A 107 -14.86 -5.34 0.48
CA ALA A 107 -13.47 -5.01 0.19
C ALA A 107 -12.72 -6.18 -0.48
N MET A 108 -12.95 -7.41 -0.03
CA MET A 108 -12.35 -8.61 -0.62
C MET A 108 -12.89 -8.89 -2.03
N ALA A 109 -14.16 -8.60 -2.31
CA ALA A 109 -14.72 -8.70 -3.65
C ALA A 109 -14.08 -7.67 -4.62
N TYR A 110 -13.91 -6.44 -4.15
CA TYR A 110 -13.22 -5.39 -4.92
C TYR A 110 -11.77 -5.76 -5.23
N LEU A 111 -11.04 -6.23 -4.22
CA LEU A 111 -9.66 -6.71 -4.34
C LEU A 111 -9.49 -7.75 -5.44
N ARG A 112 -10.34 -8.78 -5.42
CA ARG A 112 -10.29 -9.85 -6.42
C ARG A 112 -10.45 -9.29 -7.83
N ARG A 113 -11.35 -8.32 -8.00
CA ARG A 113 -11.56 -7.69 -9.32
C ARG A 113 -10.37 -6.84 -9.74
N GLN A 114 -9.81 -6.03 -8.84
CA GLN A 114 -8.62 -5.23 -9.13
C GLN A 114 -7.41 -6.11 -9.47
N TYR A 115 -7.15 -7.13 -8.64
CA TYR A 115 -6.05 -8.06 -8.85
C TYR A 115 -6.16 -8.77 -10.20
N MET A 116 -7.37 -9.21 -10.59
CA MET A 116 -7.56 -9.83 -11.91
C MET A 116 -7.14 -8.91 -13.07
N VAL A 117 -7.48 -7.61 -13.01
CA VAL A 117 -7.11 -6.65 -14.06
C VAL A 117 -5.60 -6.37 -14.02
N VAL A 118 -5.04 -6.13 -12.84
CA VAL A 118 -3.61 -5.84 -12.66
C VAL A 118 -2.76 -7.04 -13.08
N THR A 119 -3.14 -8.26 -12.69
CA THR A 119 -2.46 -9.50 -13.08
C THR A 119 -2.53 -9.73 -14.58
N ALA A 120 -3.66 -9.43 -15.25
CA ALA A 120 -3.75 -9.54 -16.70
C ALA A 120 -2.74 -8.62 -17.40
N VAL A 121 -2.68 -7.34 -17.01
CA VAL A 121 -1.70 -6.38 -17.55
C VAL A 121 -0.26 -6.81 -17.23
N PHE A 122 -0.02 -7.31 -16.01
CA PHE A 122 1.28 -7.80 -15.58
C PHE A 122 1.78 -8.98 -16.42
N VAL A 123 0.91 -9.93 -16.76
CA VAL A 123 1.24 -11.07 -17.62
C VAL A 123 1.56 -10.61 -19.05
N VAL A 124 0.78 -9.68 -19.62
CA VAL A 124 1.06 -9.13 -20.95
C VAL A 124 2.44 -8.45 -20.99
N LEU A 125 2.75 -7.63 -19.99
CA LEU A 125 4.06 -6.99 -19.84
C LEU A 125 5.17 -8.04 -19.71
N LEU A 126 4.99 -9.07 -18.89
CA LEU A 126 5.97 -10.13 -18.71
C LEU A 126 6.26 -10.87 -20.02
N VAL A 127 5.23 -11.17 -20.83
CA VAL A 127 5.40 -11.80 -22.14
C VAL A 127 6.20 -10.89 -23.08
N ILE A 128 5.90 -9.59 -23.13
CA ILE A 128 6.65 -8.63 -23.94
C ILE A 128 8.11 -8.61 -23.50
N LEU A 129 8.38 -8.46 -22.20
CA LEU A 129 9.74 -8.45 -21.66
C LEU A 129 10.49 -9.76 -21.94
N PHE A 130 9.80 -10.90 -21.90
CA PHE A 130 10.37 -12.20 -22.20
C PHE A 130 10.75 -12.34 -23.69
N VAL A 131 9.89 -11.92 -24.61
CA VAL A 131 10.19 -11.93 -26.05
C VAL A 131 11.35 -10.98 -26.38
N LEU A 132 11.41 -9.80 -25.77
CA LEU A 132 12.53 -8.87 -25.93
C LEU A 132 13.85 -9.44 -25.38
N ALA A 133 13.79 -10.18 -24.28
CA ALA A 133 14.95 -10.87 -23.73
C ALA A 133 15.44 -12.00 -24.66
N MET A 134 14.53 -12.76 -25.28
CA MET A 134 14.90 -13.79 -26.27
C MET A 134 15.56 -13.20 -27.52
N ASN A 135 15.13 -12.01 -27.96
CA ASN A 135 15.73 -11.31 -29.10
C ASN A 135 17.09 -10.66 -28.79
N GLY A 136 17.63 -10.85 -27.58
CA GLY A 136 18.96 -10.35 -27.19
C GLY A 136 19.04 -8.85 -26.95
N ILE A 137 17.92 -8.13 -27.00
CA ILE A 137 17.85 -6.67 -26.78
C ILE A 137 17.86 -6.35 -25.28
N GLN A 138 17.43 -7.29 -24.43
CA GLN A 138 17.30 -7.11 -22.99
C GLN A 138 17.93 -8.26 -22.20
N ASN A 139 18.59 -7.95 -21.07
CA ASN A 139 19.25 -8.92 -20.23
C ASN A 139 18.27 -10.06 -19.80
N PRO A 140 18.67 -11.35 -19.92
CA PRO A 140 17.80 -12.49 -19.59
C PRO A 140 17.33 -12.53 -18.13
N PHE A 141 17.99 -11.81 -17.22
CA PHE A 141 17.58 -11.72 -15.82
C PHE A 141 16.39 -10.78 -15.59
N VAL A 142 16.05 -9.89 -16.53
CA VAL A 142 15.00 -8.89 -16.33
C VAL A 142 13.60 -9.51 -16.17
N PRO A 143 13.16 -10.48 -17.00
CA PRO A 143 11.87 -11.13 -16.81
C PRO A 143 11.75 -11.85 -15.46
N ILE A 144 12.84 -12.45 -14.97
CA ILE A 144 12.89 -13.17 -13.68
C ILE A 144 12.79 -12.18 -12.51
N ALA A 145 13.53 -11.06 -12.60
CA ALA A 145 13.46 -9.99 -11.61
C ALA A 145 12.07 -9.34 -11.58
N PHE A 146 11.46 -9.11 -12.75
CA PHE A 146 10.11 -8.55 -12.87
C PHE A 146 9.05 -9.48 -12.27
N LEU A 147 9.11 -10.79 -12.56
CA LEU A 147 8.21 -11.78 -11.99
C LEU A 147 8.30 -11.82 -10.46
N THR A 148 9.53 -11.84 -9.94
CA THR A 148 9.78 -11.88 -8.50
C THR A 148 9.26 -10.60 -7.82
N GLY A 149 9.57 -9.42 -8.36
CA GLY A 149 9.11 -8.14 -7.83
C GLY A 149 7.58 -7.99 -7.89
N GLY A 150 6.95 -8.39 -9.00
CA GLY A 150 5.50 -8.37 -9.15
C GLY A 150 4.77 -9.33 -8.21
N PHE A 151 5.34 -10.52 -7.99
CA PHE A 151 4.81 -11.49 -7.03
C PHE A 151 4.81 -10.93 -5.61
N PHE A 152 5.95 -10.39 -5.14
CA PHE A 152 6.03 -9.79 -3.80
C PHE A 152 5.16 -8.52 -3.70
N SER A 153 5.05 -7.72 -4.76
CA SER A 153 4.15 -6.55 -4.81
C SER A 153 2.68 -6.97 -4.61
N GLY A 154 2.22 -7.98 -5.35
CA GLY A 154 0.88 -8.54 -5.20
C GLY A 154 0.64 -9.13 -3.81
N LEU A 155 1.62 -9.84 -3.24
CA LEU A 155 1.48 -10.42 -1.91
C LEU A 155 1.36 -9.32 -0.82
N CYS A 156 2.22 -8.30 -0.88
CA CYS A 156 2.20 -7.17 0.05
C CYS A 156 0.87 -6.40 -0.01
N GLY A 157 0.34 -6.14 -1.21
CA GLY A 157 -0.94 -5.44 -1.38
C GLY A 157 -2.13 -6.21 -0.79
N TYR A 158 -2.14 -7.54 -0.96
CA TYR A 158 -3.22 -8.40 -0.46
C TYR A 158 -3.20 -8.47 1.07
N ILE A 159 -2.01 -8.69 1.65
CA ILE A 159 -1.83 -8.72 3.10
C ILE A 159 -2.18 -7.36 3.71
N GLY A 160 -1.69 -6.26 3.13
CA GLY A 160 -1.92 -4.92 3.65
C GLY A 160 -3.40 -4.56 3.76
N MET A 161 -4.19 -4.86 2.72
CA MET A 161 -5.61 -4.53 2.73
C MET A 161 -6.44 -5.45 3.64
N ARG A 162 -6.05 -6.72 3.79
CA ARG A 162 -6.66 -7.60 4.81
C ARG A 162 -6.40 -7.08 6.22
N THR A 163 -5.20 -6.61 6.51
CA THR A 163 -4.86 -6.02 7.81
C THR A 163 -5.64 -4.73 8.05
N ALA A 164 -5.73 -3.83 7.07
CA ALA A 164 -6.46 -2.58 7.19
C ALA A 164 -7.97 -2.79 7.47
N THR A 165 -8.57 -3.77 6.79
CA THR A 165 -9.99 -4.10 6.99
C THR A 165 -10.24 -4.87 8.29
N ALA A 166 -9.26 -5.64 8.78
CA ALA A 166 -9.32 -6.29 10.08
C ALA A 166 -9.17 -5.30 11.26
N ALA A 167 -8.47 -4.18 11.07
CA ALA A 167 -8.30 -3.15 12.09
C ALA A 167 -9.53 -2.26 12.32
N SER A 168 -10.59 -2.42 11.51
CA SER A 168 -11.76 -1.53 11.49
C SER A 168 -12.95 -2.05 12.31
N SER A 169 -12.71 -2.98 13.22
CA SER A 169 -13.65 -3.62 14.16
C SER A 169 -13.05 -3.68 15.55
#